data_AF-A0A015YE19-F1
#
_entry.id   AF-A0A015YE19-F1
#
_cell.length_a   1.000
_cell.length_b   1.000
_cell.length_c   1.000
_cell.angle_alpha   90.00
_cell.angle_beta   90.00
_cell.angle_gamma   90.00
#
_symmetry.space_group_name_H-M   'P 1'
#
loop_
_entity.id
_entity.type
_entity.pdbx_description
1 polymer ?
#
loop_
_entity_poly.entity_id
_entity_poly.type
_entity_poly.pdbx_seq_one_letter_code
_entity_poly.pdbx_strand_id
1 'polypeptide(L)'
;MNKQYLYIEPYTLFFEKDKKVLLYNTMDQKFTLIEVDGSLSHIVKKLKEQKCIEILPSQLENKSINRFVEELRAGFNGDILSGSANEVAPAVFHPIINNQRDFERLKKVNAFEIDGQIMNYLEEIYIYLNGMDNNDDFPVYQQIPSYYNKKLEIDTERLIYWLKTINDFQVSQINLLGGDVLAHPGFHRVINVLLSKALAVNLYYKYDLFKEEYISLVNDSFKSFFWVIPVKELKRDFLEKTLIWSRQLPLVHWLFLITSEEEYYIAETFIEENGLVLAEMKPVFTGDNLLFFQDVVFMDEADIQGMGLIKREVYVNQKVNRNDFGRLTVLPTGDIYANPNFPYIGKVGDERVHSMIYREMIEGHSWLRIRNQEPCCSCIYQWFCPSPSNYELAIGRPNLCHIKS
;
A
#
# COMPACT_ATOMS: atom_id res chain seq x y z
N MET A 1 1.74 -36.84 -37.89
CA MET A 1 1.12 -35.50 -38.07
C MET A 1 2.06 -34.48 -37.47
N ASN A 2 2.23 -33.32 -38.10
CA ASN A 2 2.93 -32.20 -37.49
C ASN A 2 2.11 -31.74 -36.29
N LYS A 3 2.74 -31.63 -35.13
CA LYS A 3 2.09 -31.16 -33.90
C LYS A 3 2.05 -29.63 -33.94
N GLN A 4 1.02 -29.04 -33.37
CA GLN A 4 0.94 -27.60 -33.17
C GLN A 4 0.82 -27.32 -31.68
N TYR A 5 1.59 -26.35 -31.19
CA TYR A 5 1.63 -25.99 -29.78
C TYR A 5 1.21 -24.53 -29.63
N LEU A 6 0.05 -24.30 -29.01
CA LEU A 6 -0.41 -22.97 -28.63
C LEU A 6 0.23 -22.61 -27.28
N TYR A 7 0.92 -21.48 -27.21
CA TYR A 7 1.57 -21.04 -25.98
C TYR A 7 1.27 -19.57 -25.66
N ILE A 8 1.42 -19.24 -24.38
CA ILE A 8 1.38 -17.88 -23.84
C ILE A 8 2.81 -17.46 -23.52
N GLU A 9 3.14 -16.23 -23.87
CA GLU A 9 4.47 -15.67 -23.65
C GLU A 9 4.82 -15.57 -22.14
N PRO A 10 6.09 -15.79 -21.73
CA PRO A 10 6.48 -15.76 -20.32
C PRO A 10 6.27 -14.39 -19.63
N TYR A 11 6.29 -13.30 -20.40
CA TYR A 11 6.02 -11.94 -19.92
C TYR A 11 4.52 -11.63 -19.85
N THR A 12 3.64 -12.48 -20.40
CA THR A 12 2.20 -12.27 -20.35
C THR A 12 1.60 -12.83 -19.06
N LEU A 13 0.97 -11.95 -18.29
CA LEU A 13 0.09 -12.34 -17.20
C LEU A 13 -1.25 -12.81 -17.76
N PHE A 14 -1.78 -13.88 -17.19
CA PHE A 14 -2.99 -14.55 -17.68
C PHE A 14 -3.94 -14.74 -16.49
N PHE A 15 -5.07 -14.05 -16.50
CA PHE A 15 -6.11 -14.15 -15.48
C PHE A 15 -7.42 -14.56 -16.13
N GLU A 16 -8.21 -15.38 -15.44
CA GLU A 16 -9.50 -15.87 -15.92
C GLU A 16 -10.51 -15.77 -14.78
N LYS A 17 -11.63 -15.10 -15.03
CA LYS A 17 -12.80 -14.98 -14.14
C LYS A 17 -14.08 -14.83 -14.96
N ASP A 18 -15.18 -15.43 -14.51
CA ASP A 18 -16.53 -15.26 -15.05
C ASP A 18 -16.62 -15.24 -16.59
N LYS A 19 -16.06 -16.28 -17.21
CA LYS A 19 -16.01 -16.44 -18.68
C LYS A 19 -15.27 -15.30 -19.39
N LYS A 20 -14.32 -14.66 -18.74
CA LYS A 20 -13.41 -13.69 -19.34
C LYS A 20 -11.97 -14.09 -19.07
N VAL A 21 -11.11 -13.81 -20.03
CA VAL A 21 -9.66 -13.90 -19.90
C VAL A 21 -9.08 -12.51 -20.07
N LEU A 22 -8.24 -12.11 -19.12
CA LEU A 22 -7.43 -10.91 -19.19
C LEU A 22 -5.97 -11.32 -19.40
N LEU A 23 -5.43 -10.88 -20.52
CA LEU A 23 -4.02 -10.95 -20.84
C LEU A 23 -3.42 -9.57 -20.58
N TYR A 24 -2.29 -9.55 -19.88
CA TYR A 24 -1.52 -8.33 -19.67
C TYR A 24 -0.09 -8.55 -20.10
N ASN A 25 0.32 -7.83 -21.14
CA ASN A 25 1.67 -7.88 -21.66
C ASN A 25 2.55 -6.93 -20.83
N THR A 26 3.46 -7.47 -20.02
CA THR A 26 4.27 -6.62 -19.12
C THR A 26 5.37 -5.84 -19.84
N MET A 27 5.60 -6.08 -21.14
CA MET A 27 6.62 -5.39 -21.92
C MET A 27 6.12 -4.05 -22.46
N ASP A 28 4.87 -4.00 -22.92
CA ASP A 28 4.23 -2.78 -23.44
C ASP A 28 3.08 -2.27 -22.55
N GLN A 29 2.81 -2.98 -21.44
CA GLN A 29 1.83 -2.66 -20.42
C GLN A 29 0.39 -2.62 -20.93
N LYS A 30 0.07 -3.36 -21.99
CA LYS A 30 -1.28 -3.39 -22.57
C LYS A 30 -2.10 -4.56 -22.06
N PHE A 31 -3.40 -4.30 -21.94
CA PHE A 31 -4.42 -5.27 -21.59
C PHE A 31 -5.12 -5.79 -22.85
N THR A 32 -5.47 -7.07 -22.84
CA THR A 32 -6.35 -7.69 -23.84
C THR A 32 -7.40 -8.51 -23.11
N LEU A 33 -8.66 -8.09 -23.21
CA LEU A 33 -9.80 -8.75 -22.57
C LEU A 33 -10.55 -9.58 -23.62
N ILE A 34 -10.75 -10.86 -23.32
CA ILE A 34 -11.35 -11.82 -24.25
C ILE A 34 -12.50 -12.55 -23.56
N GLU A 35 -13.67 -12.59 -24.20
CA GLU A 35 -14.83 -13.37 -23.74
C GLU A 35 -14.65 -14.86 -24.08
N VAL A 36 -14.97 -15.73 -23.12
CA VAL A 36 -14.79 -17.17 -23.18
C VAL A 36 -16.13 -17.85 -23.33
N ASP A 37 -16.38 -18.38 -24.51
CA ASP A 37 -17.53 -19.26 -24.74
C ASP A 37 -17.23 -20.72 -24.35
N GLY A 38 -18.26 -21.57 -24.47
CA GLY A 38 -18.15 -22.98 -24.14
C GLY A 38 -17.08 -23.73 -24.94
N SER A 39 -16.83 -23.33 -26.19
CA SER A 39 -15.86 -23.97 -27.06
C SER A 39 -14.40 -23.59 -26.72
N LEU A 40 -14.19 -22.40 -26.18
CA LEU A 40 -12.88 -21.91 -25.75
C LEU A 40 -12.51 -22.34 -24.31
N SER A 41 -13.51 -22.60 -23.46
CA SER A 41 -13.35 -22.87 -22.03
C SER A 41 -12.28 -23.91 -21.68
N HIS A 42 -12.27 -25.06 -22.38
CA HIS A 42 -11.33 -26.14 -22.12
C HIS A 42 -9.89 -25.77 -22.52
N ILE A 43 -9.71 -24.98 -23.58
CA ILE A 43 -8.39 -24.50 -24.04
C ILE A 43 -7.82 -23.50 -23.03
N VAL A 44 -8.64 -22.53 -22.61
CA VAL A 44 -8.27 -21.52 -21.61
C VAL A 44 -7.84 -22.17 -20.30
N LYS A 45 -8.61 -23.13 -19.79
CA LYS A 45 -8.28 -23.84 -18.56
C LYS A 45 -6.92 -24.55 -18.64
N LYS A 46 -6.64 -25.25 -19.75
CA LYS A 46 -5.35 -25.92 -19.94
C LYS A 46 -4.19 -24.93 -20.08
N LEU A 47 -4.37 -23.83 -20.82
CA LEU A 47 -3.34 -22.79 -20.97
C LEU A 47 -3.02 -22.09 -19.64
N LYS A 48 -4.02 -21.89 -18.79
CA LYS A 48 -3.84 -21.30 -17.45
C LYS A 48 -2.95 -22.16 -16.55
N GLU A 49 -3.00 -23.48 -16.70
CA GLU A 49 -2.22 -24.44 -15.90
C GLU A 49 -0.84 -24.73 -16.50
N GLN A 50 -0.74 -24.82 -17.83
CA GLN A 50 0.43 -25.36 -18.52
C GLN A 50 1.20 -24.32 -19.35
N LYS A 51 0.61 -23.15 -19.62
CA LYS A 51 1.11 -22.09 -20.51
C LYS A 51 1.39 -22.47 -21.97
N CYS A 52 1.53 -23.75 -22.28
CA CYS A 52 1.77 -24.31 -23.59
C CYS A 52 0.99 -25.62 -23.71
N ILE A 53 0.18 -25.76 -24.74
CA ILE A 53 -0.66 -26.95 -24.96
C ILE A 53 -0.60 -27.39 -26.42
N GLU A 54 -0.78 -28.69 -26.67
CA GLU A 54 -1.00 -29.18 -28.03
C GLU A 54 -2.40 -28.79 -28.51
N ILE A 55 -2.49 -28.29 -29.73
CA ILE A 55 -3.72 -27.92 -30.42
C ILE A 55 -3.80 -28.64 -31.76
N LEU A 56 -4.96 -29.21 -32.09
CA LEU A 56 -5.18 -29.86 -33.38
C LEU A 56 -5.60 -28.84 -34.44
N PRO A 57 -5.19 -29.00 -35.71
CA PRO A 57 -5.63 -28.12 -36.79
C PRO A 57 -7.17 -28.01 -36.91
N SER A 58 -7.89 -29.11 -36.66
CA SER A 58 -9.37 -29.10 -36.69
C SER A 58 -9.99 -28.26 -35.57
N GLN A 59 -9.29 -28.02 -34.46
CA GLN A 59 -9.76 -27.11 -33.41
C GLN A 59 -9.63 -25.64 -33.85
N LEU A 60 -8.66 -25.32 -34.71
CA LEU A 60 -8.48 -23.98 -35.26
C LEU A 60 -9.54 -23.63 -36.33
N GLU A 61 -10.31 -24.61 -36.81
CA GLU A 61 -11.48 -24.36 -37.67
C GLU A 61 -12.64 -23.74 -36.87
N ASN A 62 -12.64 -23.89 -35.54
CA ASN A 62 -13.60 -23.21 -34.68
C ASN A 62 -13.26 -21.70 -34.63
N LYS A 63 -14.24 -20.87 -34.99
CA LYS A 63 -14.08 -19.41 -35.06
C LYS A 63 -13.65 -18.77 -33.75
N SER A 64 -14.18 -19.22 -32.61
CA SER A 64 -13.87 -18.66 -31.29
C SER A 64 -12.43 -18.99 -30.88
N ILE A 65 -11.99 -20.22 -31.16
CA ILE A 65 -10.61 -20.65 -30.90
C ILE A 65 -9.64 -19.89 -31.81
N ASN A 66 -9.95 -19.77 -33.10
CA ASN A 66 -9.10 -19.04 -34.04
C ASN A 66 -8.98 -17.56 -33.67
N ARG A 67 -10.11 -16.91 -33.36
CA ARG A 67 -10.12 -15.52 -32.89
C ARG A 67 -9.26 -15.32 -31.64
N PHE A 68 -9.34 -16.23 -30.67
CA PHE A 68 -8.49 -16.17 -29.48
C PHE A 68 -6.99 -16.22 -29.83
N VAL A 69 -6.61 -17.07 -30.79
CA VAL A 69 -5.22 -17.15 -31.29
C VAL A 69 -4.82 -15.86 -32.02
N GLU A 70 -5.70 -15.30 -32.84
CA GLU A 70 -5.45 -14.02 -33.52
C GLU A 70 -5.27 -12.86 -32.54
N GLU A 71 -6.09 -12.80 -31.49
CA GLU A 71 -5.98 -11.80 -30.41
C GLU A 71 -4.68 -11.98 -29.59
N LEU A 72 -4.28 -13.22 -29.32
CA LEU A 72 -2.97 -13.53 -28.71
C LEU A 72 -1.82 -12.97 -29.55
N ARG A 73 -1.82 -13.24 -30.86
CA ARG A 73 -0.77 -12.78 -31.78
C ARG A 73 -0.75 -11.27 -31.91
N ALA A 74 -1.91 -10.65 -32.09
CA ALA A 74 -2.03 -9.21 -32.25
C ALA A 74 -1.54 -8.43 -31.02
N GLY A 75 -1.75 -9.00 -29.82
CA GLY A 75 -1.26 -8.43 -28.56
C GLY A 75 0.16 -8.88 -28.14
N PHE A 76 0.86 -9.64 -28.99
CA PHE A 76 2.16 -10.25 -28.66
C PHE A 76 2.12 -11.06 -27.35
N ASN A 77 1.01 -11.74 -27.08
CA ASN A 77 0.78 -12.49 -25.85
C ASN A 77 1.02 -14.00 -26.00
N GLY A 78 1.20 -14.47 -27.23
CA GLY A 78 1.33 -15.89 -27.54
C GLY A 78 1.26 -16.17 -29.03
N ASP A 79 1.62 -17.40 -29.42
CA ASP A 79 1.57 -17.85 -30.80
C ASP A 79 1.39 -19.39 -30.86
N ILE A 80 1.36 -19.95 -32.07
CA ILE A 80 1.37 -21.37 -32.38
C ILE A 80 2.74 -21.74 -32.96
N LEU A 81 3.42 -22.67 -32.30
CA LEU A 81 4.64 -23.29 -32.80
C LEU A 81 4.30 -24.57 -33.56
N SER A 82 4.90 -24.74 -34.74
CA SER A 82 4.83 -26.02 -35.47
C SER A 82 5.98 -26.92 -35.01
N GLY A 83 5.65 -28.15 -34.63
CA GLY A 83 6.61 -29.15 -34.21
C GLY A 83 6.56 -30.42 -35.06
N SER A 84 7.67 -31.13 -35.13
CA SER A 84 7.73 -32.46 -35.74
C SER A 84 7.00 -33.49 -34.86
N ALA A 85 6.63 -34.65 -35.43
CA ALA A 85 5.84 -35.67 -34.71
C ALA A 85 6.53 -36.19 -33.43
N ASN A 86 7.87 -36.15 -33.39
CA ASN A 86 8.68 -36.63 -32.26
C ASN A 86 9.09 -35.50 -31.30
N GLU A 87 8.69 -34.26 -31.56
CA GLU A 87 9.05 -33.10 -30.75
C GLU A 87 8.15 -33.01 -29.52
N VAL A 88 8.76 -32.62 -28.39
CA VAL A 88 8.06 -32.40 -27.12
C VAL A 88 7.60 -30.94 -27.06
N ALA A 89 6.47 -30.69 -26.39
CA ALA A 89 5.97 -29.34 -26.19
C ALA A 89 7.05 -28.43 -25.55
N PRO A 90 7.23 -27.19 -26.03
CA PRO A 90 8.11 -26.21 -25.40
C PRO A 90 7.75 -26.00 -23.92
N ALA A 91 8.77 -26.00 -23.06
CA ALA A 91 8.59 -25.77 -21.63
C ALA A 91 8.45 -24.26 -21.35
N VAL A 92 7.22 -23.82 -21.08
CA VAL A 92 6.93 -22.46 -20.61
C VAL A 92 6.55 -22.53 -19.14
N PHE A 93 7.40 -21.98 -18.27
CA PHE A 93 7.18 -22.05 -16.84
C PHE A 93 6.34 -20.88 -16.35
N HIS A 94 5.40 -21.17 -15.44
CA HIS A 94 4.89 -20.13 -14.57
C HIS A 94 6.04 -19.57 -13.74
N PRO A 95 6.18 -18.24 -13.64
CA PRO A 95 7.11 -17.65 -12.69
C PRO A 95 6.70 -18.13 -11.30
N ILE A 96 7.57 -18.93 -10.68
CA ILE A 96 7.43 -19.27 -9.28
C ILE A 96 7.83 -18.00 -8.53
N ILE A 97 6.86 -17.36 -7.87
CA ILE A 97 7.17 -16.26 -6.97
C ILE A 97 8.02 -16.86 -5.86
N ASN A 98 9.33 -16.63 -5.93
CA ASN A 98 10.25 -17.03 -4.88
C ASN A 98 10.08 -16.06 -3.70
N ASN A 99 9.01 -16.24 -2.94
CA ASN A 99 9.02 -15.82 -1.55
C ASN A 99 10.02 -16.78 -0.89
N GLN A 100 11.30 -16.37 -0.81
CA GLN A 100 12.34 -17.16 -0.15
C GLN A 100 11.94 -17.59 1.28
N ARG A 101 10.92 -16.94 1.83
CA ARG A 101 10.21 -17.26 3.07
C ARG A 101 8.70 -17.31 2.80
N ASP A 102 8.24 -18.37 2.13
CA ASP A 102 6.81 -18.69 2.10
C ASP A 102 6.29 -18.71 3.55
N PHE A 103 5.30 -17.88 3.89
CA PHE A 103 4.84 -17.71 5.27
C PHE A 103 4.38 -19.06 5.88
N GLU A 104 3.96 -20.01 5.03
CA GLU A 104 3.70 -21.41 5.38
C GLU A 104 4.91 -22.15 5.96
N ARG A 105 6.15 -21.77 5.60
CA ARG A 105 7.37 -22.30 6.24
C ARG A 105 7.54 -21.78 7.66
N LEU A 106 7.12 -20.53 7.95
CA LEU A 106 7.17 -19.97 9.31
C LEU A 106 6.24 -20.72 10.27
N LYS A 107 5.19 -21.37 9.76
CA LYS A 107 4.31 -22.26 10.53
C LYS A 107 4.98 -23.59 10.93
N LYS A 108 6.08 -23.97 10.27
CA LYS A 108 6.75 -25.28 10.41
C LYS A 108 8.09 -25.23 11.14
N VAL A 109 8.62 -24.04 11.41
CA VAL A 109 9.93 -23.82 12.03
C VAL A 109 9.72 -23.18 13.41
N ASN A 110 10.52 -23.59 14.41
CA ASN A 110 10.48 -22.99 15.74
C ASN A 110 10.84 -21.50 15.65
N ALA A 111 9.99 -20.63 16.21
CA ALA A 111 10.12 -19.17 16.13
C ALA A 111 11.49 -18.62 16.58
N PHE A 112 12.23 -19.36 17.42
CA PHE A 112 13.56 -19.01 17.90
C PHE A 112 14.69 -19.08 16.85
N GLU A 113 14.53 -19.86 15.77
CA GLU A 113 15.58 -19.99 14.73
C GLU A 113 15.53 -18.89 13.66
N ILE A 114 14.47 -18.07 13.66
CA ILE A 114 14.17 -17.07 12.61
C ILE A 114 14.38 -15.63 13.13
N ASP A 115 14.81 -15.48 14.38
CA ASP A 115 14.76 -14.24 15.19
C ASP A 115 15.41 -13.02 14.49
N GLY A 116 16.60 -13.22 13.91
CA GLY A 116 17.31 -12.14 13.20
C GLY A 116 16.72 -11.77 11.83
N GLN A 117 15.98 -12.68 11.20
CA GLN A 117 15.48 -12.52 9.83
C GLN A 117 14.11 -11.85 9.76
N ILE A 118 13.31 -11.99 10.81
CA ILE A 118 11.93 -11.47 10.90
C ILE A 118 11.92 -9.95 10.99
N MET A 119 12.91 -9.36 11.67
CA MET A 119 13.03 -7.91 11.77
C MET A 119 13.30 -7.22 10.44
N ASN A 120 13.81 -7.94 9.42
CA ASN A 120 14.01 -7.38 8.07
C ASN A 120 12.68 -7.03 7.37
N TYR A 121 11.54 -7.44 7.91
CA TYR A 121 10.23 -7.06 7.40
C TYR A 121 9.70 -5.77 8.01
N LEU A 122 10.32 -5.26 9.09
CA LEU A 122 9.92 -4.01 9.70
C LEU A 122 10.59 -2.85 8.98
N GLU A 123 9.80 -2.10 8.24
CA GLU A 123 10.27 -0.96 7.45
C GLU A 123 9.99 0.35 8.18
N GLU A 124 8.78 0.52 8.72
CA GLU A 124 8.33 1.81 9.25
C GLU A 124 7.63 1.67 10.61
N ILE A 125 7.91 2.60 11.53
CA ILE A 125 7.17 2.73 12.78
C ILE A 125 6.59 4.14 12.88
N TYR A 126 5.28 4.24 13.07
CA TYR A 126 4.58 5.47 13.42
C TYR A 126 4.45 5.54 14.94
N ILE A 127 4.92 6.63 15.55
CA ILE A 127 4.90 6.81 17.00
C ILE A 127 4.14 8.08 17.31
N TYR A 128 2.99 7.92 17.97
CA TYR A 128 2.18 9.01 18.48
C TYR A 128 2.58 9.28 19.94
N LEU A 129 3.33 10.36 20.20
CA LEU A 129 3.77 10.67 21.56
C LEU A 129 2.65 11.20 22.44
N ASN A 130 1.75 11.97 21.84
CA ASN A 130 0.61 12.53 22.52
C ASN A 130 -0.53 12.75 21.52
N GLY A 131 -1.64 13.30 22.01
CA GLY A 131 -2.71 13.78 21.16
C GLY A 131 -3.28 15.10 21.64
N MET A 132 -4.27 15.56 20.90
CA MET A 132 -5.04 16.76 21.17
C MET A 132 -6.49 16.38 21.50
N ASP A 133 -7.25 17.32 22.04
CA ASP A 133 -8.66 17.11 22.30
C ASP A 133 -9.44 17.41 21.02
N ASN A 134 -9.81 16.37 20.26
CA ASN A 134 -10.65 16.52 19.07
C ASN A 134 -11.64 15.34 18.94
N ASN A 135 -12.94 15.63 19.00
CA ASN A 135 -13.97 14.59 18.88
C ASN A 135 -14.45 14.48 17.44
N ASP A 136 -13.65 13.81 16.61
CA ASP A 136 -14.05 13.43 15.25
C ASP A 136 -14.61 12.01 15.24
N ASP A 137 -15.79 11.83 14.63
CA ASP A 137 -16.36 10.51 14.37
C ASP A 137 -15.55 9.73 13.32
N PHE A 138 -14.82 10.43 12.46
CA PHE A 138 -13.89 9.88 11.47
C PHE A 138 -12.48 10.42 11.70
N PRO A 139 -11.74 9.88 12.69
CA PRO A 139 -10.44 10.42 13.06
C PRO A 139 -9.44 10.39 11.91
N VAL A 140 -8.77 11.51 11.66
CA VAL A 140 -7.82 11.63 10.55
C VAL A 140 -6.68 10.61 10.65
N TYR A 141 -6.14 10.37 11.85
CA TYR A 141 -5.03 9.43 12.08
C TYR A 141 -5.36 7.98 11.66
N GLN A 142 -6.64 7.62 11.62
CA GLN A 142 -7.06 6.30 11.15
C GLN A 142 -7.07 6.21 9.63
N GLN A 143 -7.12 7.34 8.93
CA GLN A 143 -7.16 7.41 7.47
C GLN A 143 -5.77 7.65 6.88
N ILE A 144 -5.03 8.62 7.44
CA ILE A 144 -3.74 9.11 6.96
C ILE A 144 -2.85 9.43 8.17
N PRO A 145 -1.51 9.21 8.11
CA PRO A 145 -0.59 9.66 9.16
C PRO A 145 -0.76 11.15 9.47
N SER A 146 -1.22 11.46 10.67
CA SER A 146 -1.68 12.79 11.08
C SER A 146 -1.69 12.92 12.61
N TYR A 147 -2.41 13.90 13.16
CA TYR A 147 -2.55 14.14 14.59
C TYR A 147 -3.53 13.17 15.27
N TYR A 148 -3.25 12.82 16.53
CA TYR A 148 -4.11 11.96 17.35
C TYR A 148 -5.18 12.77 18.06
N ASN A 149 -6.41 12.28 18.06
CA ASN A 149 -7.60 13.04 18.42
C ASN A 149 -8.02 12.89 19.90
N LYS A 150 -7.26 12.16 20.71
CA LYS A 150 -7.49 12.08 22.16
C LYS A 150 -6.32 12.67 22.93
N LYS A 151 -6.62 13.51 23.93
CA LYS A 151 -5.64 14.11 24.81
C LYS A 151 -5.05 13.08 25.78
N LEU A 152 -4.02 12.39 25.31
CA LEU A 152 -3.25 11.37 26.01
C LEU A 152 -1.77 11.62 25.76
N GLU A 153 -0.91 11.07 26.62
CA GLU A 153 0.55 11.10 26.49
C GLU A 153 1.10 9.71 26.75
N ILE A 154 2.10 9.31 25.97
CA ILE A 154 2.74 8.01 26.10
C ILE A 154 3.68 7.98 27.32
N ASP A 155 3.72 6.84 28.00
CA ASP A 155 4.74 6.60 29.03
C ASP A 155 6.14 6.58 28.40
N THR A 156 6.94 7.59 28.74
CA THR A 156 8.28 7.79 28.19
C THR A 156 9.23 6.64 28.53
N GLU A 157 9.17 6.10 29.75
CA GLU A 157 10.08 5.03 30.17
C GLU A 157 9.75 3.73 29.48
N ARG A 158 8.46 3.39 29.39
CA ARG A 158 8.01 2.19 28.67
C ARG A 158 8.38 2.28 27.20
N LEU A 159 8.18 3.45 26.56
CA LEU A 159 8.55 3.65 25.16
C LEU A 159 10.06 3.50 24.95
N ILE A 160 10.89 4.16 25.75
CA ILE A 160 12.35 4.06 25.66
C ILE A 160 12.81 2.62 25.90
N TYR A 161 12.25 1.94 26.90
CA TYR A 161 12.57 0.54 27.17
C TYR A 161 12.25 -0.36 25.96
N TRP A 162 11.07 -0.19 25.36
CA TRP A 162 10.66 -0.93 24.19
C TRP A 162 11.55 -0.64 22.97
N LEU A 163 11.86 0.63 22.69
CA LEU A 163 12.76 1.04 21.60
C LEU A 163 14.17 0.47 21.77
N LYS A 164 14.66 0.33 23.00
CA LYS A 164 15.97 -0.31 23.27
C LYS A 164 16.01 -1.79 22.93
N THR A 165 14.85 -2.45 22.78
CA THR A 165 14.79 -3.85 22.29
C THR A 165 15.01 -3.97 20.79
N ILE A 166 14.92 -2.85 20.06
CA ILE A 166 15.22 -2.76 18.62
C ILE A 166 16.72 -2.50 18.45
N ASN A 167 17.35 -3.21 17.52
CA ASN A 167 18.76 -2.99 17.22
C ASN A 167 18.97 -1.62 16.55
N ASP A 168 20.18 -1.07 16.68
CA ASP A 168 20.50 0.20 16.05
C ASP A 168 20.42 0.10 14.53
N PHE A 169 19.87 1.14 13.90
CA PHE A 169 19.61 1.24 12.46
C PHE A 169 18.82 0.06 11.85
N GLN A 170 18.03 -0.64 12.66
CA GLN A 170 17.25 -1.80 12.20
C GLN A 170 15.99 -1.41 11.42
N VAL A 171 15.47 -0.19 11.64
CA VAL A 171 14.24 0.29 11.01
C VAL A 171 14.58 1.30 9.93
N SER A 172 13.96 1.18 8.75
CA SER A 172 14.20 2.12 7.65
C SER A 172 13.73 3.53 8.01
N GLN A 173 12.55 3.66 8.62
CA GLN A 173 11.98 4.96 8.95
C GLN A 173 11.16 4.95 10.24
N ILE A 174 11.30 6.00 11.05
CA ILE A 174 10.40 6.29 12.16
C ILE A 174 9.70 7.63 11.90
N ASN A 175 8.38 7.62 12.00
CA ASN A 175 7.53 8.80 11.86
C ASN A 175 7.03 9.21 13.24
N LEU A 176 7.41 10.39 13.69
CA LEU A 176 6.96 10.97 14.94
C LEU A 176 5.75 11.88 14.68
N LEU A 177 4.62 11.55 15.30
CA LEU A 177 3.35 12.27 15.12
C LEU A 177 2.64 12.39 16.46
N GLY A 178 1.48 13.05 16.48
CA GLY A 178 0.71 13.28 17.70
C GLY A 178 -0.02 14.61 17.68
N GLY A 179 -0.23 15.20 18.85
CA GLY A 179 -0.63 16.59 18.98
C GLY A 179 0.59 17.51 18.96
N ASP A 180 0.78 18.27 20.03
CA ASP A 180 2.00 19.09 20.23
C ASP A 180 3.14 18.19 20.75
N VAL A 181 3.75 17.40 19.87
CA VAL A 181 4.80 16.43 20.25
C VAL A 181 6.07 17.11 20.77
N LEU A 182 6.32 18.36 20.39
CA LEU A 182 7.50 19.12 20.78
C LEU A 182 7.36 19.67 22.21
N ALA A 183 6.13 19.86 22.70
CA ALA A 183 5.85 20.15 24.11
C ALA A 183 5.96 18.93 25.04
N HIS A 184 6.10 17.71 24.52
CA HIS A 184 6.07 16.51 25.35
C HIS A 184 7.28 16.48 26.32
N PRO A 185 7.09 16.27 27.64
CA PRO A 185 8.19 16.36 28.62
C PRO A 185 9.35 15.39 28.35
N GLY A 186 9.05 14.23 27.75
CA GLY A 186 10.03 13.21 27.37
C GLY A 186 10.67 13.40 25.99
N PHE A 187 10.31 14.44 25.23
CA PHE A 187 10.66 14.58 23.80
C PHE A 187 12.14 14.35 23.52
N HIS A 188 13.03 15.11 24.18
CA HIS A 188 14.48 15.00 24.01
C HIS A 188 15.03 13.60 24.30
N ARG A 189 14.45 12.90 25.29
CA ARG A 189 14.91 11.57 25.66
C ARG A 189 14.46 10.52 24.66
N VAL A 190 13.24 10.65 24.14
CA VAL A 190 12.71 9.76 23.11
C VAL A 190 13.47 9.95 21.80
N ILE A 191 13.63 11.18 21.32
CA ILE A 191 14.28 11.44 20.02
C ILE A 191 15.73 10.93 19.99
N ASN A 192 16.48 11.09 21.08
CA ASN A 192 17.84 10.57 21.19
C ASN A 192 17.92 9.05 20.98
N VAL A 193 16.88 8.32 21.40
CA VAL A 193 16.80 6.87 21.17
C VAL A 193 16.36 6.60 19.73
N LEU A 194 15.33 7.30 19.22
CA LEU A 194 14.84 7.09 17.86
C LEU A 194 15.93 7.27 16.80
N LEU A 195 16.77 8.30 16.95
CA LEU A 195 17.87 8.59 16.04
C LEU A 195 18.95 7.49 15.99
N SER A 196 19.07 6.65 17.03
CA SER A 196 19.97 5.48 16.98
C SER A 196 19.30 4.25 16.36
N LYS A 197 17.96 4.20 16.30
CA LYS A 197 17.21 3.01 15.85
C LYS A 197 16.86 3.03 14.38
N ALA A 198 16.75 4.21 13.77
CA ALA A 198 16.26 4.36 12.41
C ALA A 198 17.27 5.00 11.46
N LEU A 199 17.19 4.65 10.17
CA LEU A 199 17.94 5.33 9.11
C LEU A 199 17.38 6.74 8.82
N ALA A 200 16.08 6.94 9.07
CA ALA A 200 15.40 8.21 8.90
C ALA A 200 14.39 8.44 10.01
N VAL A 201 14.39 9.64 10.59
CA VAL A 201 13.33 10.10 11.50
C VAL A 201 12.63 11.30 10.88
N ASN A 202 11.32 11.20 10.75
CA ASN A 202 10.46 12.25 10.20
C ASN A 202 9.51 12.79 11.27
N LEU A 203 9.17 14.07 11.17
CA LEU A 203 8.25 14.73 12.09
C LEU A 203 7.01 15.21 11.35
N TYR A 204 5.83 14.77 11.80
CA TYR A 204 4.53 15.23 11.29
C TYR A 204 3.90 16.16 12.31
N TYR A 205 3.46 17.33 11.86
CA TYR A 205 3.05 18.38 12.77
C TYR A 205 1.87 19.18 12.23
N LYS A 206 0.78 19.28 13.02
CA LYS A 206 -0.38 20.10 12.67
C LYS A 206 0.03 21.58 12.67
N TYR A 207 -0.14 22.27 11.55
CA TYR A 207 0.46 23.58 11.32
C TYR A 207 0.14 24.63 12.39
N ASP A 208 -1.10 24.63 12.91
CA ASP A 208 -1.58 25.62 13.88
C ASP A 208 -1.23 25.31 15.34
N LEU A 209 -0.53 24.20 15.59
CA LEU A 209 0.05 23.88 16.90
C LEU A 209 1.52 24.32 17.02
N PHE A 210 2.15 24.73 15.91
CA PHE A 210 3.59 24.97 15.89
C PHE A 210 3.91 26.37 16.41
N LYS A 211 5.02 26.48 17.14
CA LYS A 211 5.49 27.73 17.75
C LYS A 211 6.89 28.03 17.27
N GLU A 212 7.21 29.31 17.13
CA GLU A 212 8.53 29.74 16.65
C GLU A 212 9.68 29.24 17.53
N GLU A 213 9.47 29.12 18.85
CA GLU A 213 10.46 28.56 19.79
C GLU A 213 10.86 27.11 19.47
N TYR A 214 9.98 26.35 18.82
CA TYR A 214 10.22 24.96 18.45
C TYR A 214 11.19 24.79 17.27
N ILE A 215 11.48 25.84 16.51
CA ILE A 215 12.47 25.78 15.42
C ILE A 215 13.82 25.28 15.96
N SER A 216 14.21 25.71 17.16
CA SER A 216 15.46 25.28 17.80
C SER A 216 15.48 23.79 18.20
N LEU A 217 14.32 23.15 18.32
CA LEU A 217 14.17 21.74 18.69
C LEU A 217 14.22 20.81 17.45
N VAL A 218 13.95 21.36 16.27
CA VAL A 218 13.94 20.62 15.00
C VAL A 218 15.21 20.98 14.22
N ASN A 219 16.19 20.08 14.27
CA ASN A 219 17.48 20.26 13.58
C ASN A 219 17.68 19.22 12.47
N ASP A 220 18.84 19.28 11.81
CA ASP A 220 19.21 18.43 10.67
C ASP A 220 19.31 16.92 10.99
N SER A 221 19.15 16.50 12.25
CA SER A 221 19.03 15.08 12.60
C SER A 221 17.71 14.48 12.11
N PHE A 222 16.69 15.31 11.89
CA PHE A 222 15.46 14.89 11.23
C PHE A 222 15.65 14.90 9.72
N LYS A 223 15.20 13.83 9.05
CA LYS A 223 15.27 13.75 7.59
C LYS A 223 14.27 14.69 6.92
N SER A 224 13.02 14.65 7.38
CA SER A 224 11.92 15.43 6.82
C SER A 224 10.99 15.97 7.91
N PHE A 225 10.41 17.14 7.62
CA PHE A 225 9.34 17.75 8.41
C PHE A 225 8.08 17.87 7.55
N PHE A 226 6.93 17.41 8.06
CA PHE A 226 5.65 17.43 7.36
C PHE A 226 4.70 18.41 8.04
N TRP A 227 4.36 19.50 7.34
CA TRP A 227 3.23 20.34 7.71
C TRP A 227 1.93 19.61 7.40
N VAL A 228 1.14 19.32 8.44
CA VAL A 228 -0.20 18.75 8.28
C VAL A 228 -1.22 19.87 8.37
N ILE A 229 -1.94 20.13 7.28
CA ILE A 229 -2.81 21.29 7.09
C ILE A 229 -4.24 20.84 6.79
N PRO A 230 -5.13 20.76 7.79
CA PRO A 230 -6.56 20.63 7.56
C PRO A 230 -7.12 21.90 6.92
N VAL A 231 -7.47 21.84 5.63
CA VAL A 231 -7.91 23.01 4.86
C VAL A 231 -9.27 23.52 5.35
N LYS A 232 -10.14 22.61 5.80
CA LYS A 232 -11.40 22.96 6.48
C LYS A 232 -11.24 23.92 7.65
N GLU A 233 -10.11 23.86 8.37
CA GLU A 233 -9.78 24.68 9.55
C GLU A 233 -8.68 25.72 9.25
N LEU A 234 -8.54 26.13 8.00
CA LEU A 234 -7.41 26.96 7.57
C LEU A 234 -7.44 28.36 8.21
N LYS A 235 -6.35 28.71 8.88
CA LYS A 235 -6.06 30.04 9.43
C LYS A 235 -4.95 30.65 8.60
N ARG A 236 -5.31 31.58 7.70
CA ARG A 236 -4.36 32.20 6.73
C ARG A 236 -3.11 32.75 7.42
N ASP A 237 -3.24 33.47 8.52
CA ASP A 237 -2.11 34.02 9.27
C ASP A 237 -1.13 32.94 9.78
N PHE A 238 -1.61 31.77 10.16
CA PHE A 238 -0.74 30.66 10.58
C PHE A 238 -0.11 29.97 9.37
N LEU A 239 -0.87 29.80 8.29
CA LEU A 239 -0.36 29.24 7.05
C LEU A 239 0.79 30.07 6.49
N GLU A 240 0.68 31.40 6.45
CA GLU A 240 1.78 32.26 5.98
C GLU A 240 3.04 32.13 6.85
N LYS A 241 2.89 32.00 8.17
CA LYS A 241 4.02 31.78 9.09
C LYS A 241 4.78 30.49 8.79
N THR A 242 4.08 29.44 8.36
CA THR A 242 4.74 28.18 8.04
C THR A 242 5.76 28.33 6.90
N LEU A 243 5.55 29.23 5.94
CA LEU A 243 6.53 29.52 4.87
C LEU A 243 7.83 30.10 5.43
N ILE A 244 7.72 30.94 6.46
CA ILE A 244 8.87 31.56 7.13
C ILE A 244 9.61 30.52 7.96
N TRP A 245 8.88 29.75 8.79
CA TRP A 245 9.46 28.71 9.64
C TRP A 245 10.16 27.63 8.81
N SER A 246 9.59 27.25 7.66
CA SER A 246 10.13 26.23 6.76
C SER A 246 11.55 26.51 6.26
N ARG A 247 12.00 27.78 6.26
CA ARG A 247 13.38 28.14 5.85
C ARG A 247 14.45 27.66 6.83
N GLN A 248 14.06 27.34 8.07
CA GLN A 248 14.95 26.90 9.14
C GLN A 248 14.70 25.45 9.55
N LEU A 249 13.76 24.77 8.89
CA LEU A 249 13.45 23.37 9.12
C LEU A 249 14.21 22.50 8.10
N PRO A 250 14.39 21.19 8.39
CA PRO A 250 14.91 20.22 7.42
C PRO A 250 13.94 20.09 6.23
N LEU A 251 14.17 19.12 5.34
CA LEU A 251 13.35 18.94 4.13
C LEU A 251 11.84 18.98 4.42
N VAL A 252 11.19 20.07 3.98
CA VAL A 252 9.78 20.34 4.31
C VAL A 252 8.86 19.74 3.26
N HIS A 253 7.89 18.98 3.72
CA HIS A 253 6.76 18.47 2.97
C HIS A 253 5.46 19.13 3.45
N TRP A 254 4.54 19.35 2.51
CA TRP A 254 3.26 20.00 2.78
C TRP A 254 2.13 19.02 2.54
N LEU A 255 1.40 18.64 3.58
CA LEU A 255 0.30 17.69 3.52
C LEU A 255 -1.02 18.41 3.76
N PHE A 256 -1.69 18.77 2.67
CA PHE A 256 -3.02 19.40 2.70
C PHE A 256 -4.09 18.32 2.82
N LEU A 257 -4.88 18.40 3.89
CA LEU A 257 -6.01 17.51 4.13
C LEU A 257 -7.29 18.22 3.66
N ILE A 258 -7.93 17.66 2.64
CA ILE A 258 -9.08 18.27 1.96
C ILE A 258 -10.33 17.40 2.13
N THR A 259 -11.48 18.03 2.30
CA THR A 259 -12.77 17.34 2.46
C THR A 259 -13.79 17.69 1.38
N SER A 260 -13.47 18.65 0.51
CA SER A 260 -14.34 19.16 -0.55
C SER A 260 -13.52 19.69 -1.75
N GLU A 261 -14.20 19.93 -2.87
CA GLU A 261 -13.61 20.54 -4.08
C GLU A 261 -13.17 22.00 -3.82
N GLU A 262 -13.91 22.76 -3.02
CA GLU A 262 -13.52 24.12 -2.64
C GLU A 262 -12.17 24.13 -1.91
N GLU A 263 -11.98 23.20 -0.98
CA GLU A 263 -10.71 23.03 -0.26
C GLU A 263 -9.57 22.58 -1.18
N TYR A 264 -9.84 21.79 -2.21
CA TYR A 264 -8.87 21.45 -3.24
C TYR A 264 -8.32 22.71 -3.93
N TYR A 265 -9.20 23.58 -4.43
CA TYR A 265 -8.76 24.81 -5.12
C TYR A 265 -8.01 25.77 -4.18
N ILE A 266 -8.40 25.85 -2.91
CA ILE A 266 -7.68 26.65 -1.90
C ILE A 266 -6.25 26.12 -1.74
N ALA A 267 -6.08 24.81 -1.61
CA ALA A 267 -4.76 24.19 -1.48
C ALA A 267 -3.92 24.34 -2.75
N GLU A 268 -4.51 24.06 -3.92
CA GLU A 268 -3.86 24.19 -5.23
C GLU A 268 -3.34 25.60 -5.46
N THR A 269 -4.18 26.62 -5.24
CA THR A 269 -3.78 28.03 -5.36
C THR A 269 -2.59 28.35 -4.47
N PHE A 270 -2.62 27.95 -3.20
CA PHE A 270 -1.53 28.22 -2.27
C PHE A 270 -0.23 27.48 -2.66
N ILE A 271 -0.33 26.25 -3.16
CA ILE A 271 0.81 25.46 -3.65
C ILE A 271 1.46 26.16 -4.84
N GLU A 272 0.66 26.60 -5.82
CA GLU A 272 1.14 27.24 -7.04
C GLU A 272 1.74 28.62 -6.78
N GLU A 273 1.05 29.47 -6.04
CA GLU A 273 1.51 30.83 -5.71
C GLU A 273 2.84 30.84 -4.96
N ASN A 274 3.11 29.80 -4.16
CA ASN A 274 4.32 29.69 -3.34
C ASN A 274 5.35 28.69 -3.89
N GLY A 275 5.09 28.05 -5.04
CA GLY A 275 6.00 27.10 -5.67
C GLY A 275 6.36 25.90 -4.78
N LEU A 276 5.39 25.33 -4.07
CA LEU A 276 5.62 24.25 -3.11
C LEU A 276 5.84 22.90 -3.80
N VAL A 277 7.11 22.55 -4.05
CA VAL A 277 7.48 21.34 -4.82
C VAL A 277 7.10 20.03 -4.11
N LEU A 278 7.22 19.97 -2.78
CA LEU A 278 6.94 18.78 -1.98
C LEU A 278 5.57 18.85 -1.30
N ALA A 279 4.56 19.25 -2.07
CA ALA A 279 3.17 19.33 -1.60
C ALA A 279 2.34 18.13 -2.07
N GLU A 280 1.53 17.60 -1.16
CA GLU A 280 0.55 16.56 -1.42
C GLU A 280 -0.82 16.99 -0.89
N MET A 281 -1.86 16.72 -1.66
CA MET A 281 -3.25 16.84 -1.23
C MET A 281 -3.79 15.43 -0.93
N LYS A 282 -4.36 15.24 0.26
CA LYS A 282 -5.00 13.98 0.65
C LYS A 282 -6.46 14.21 1.05
N PRO A 283 -7.41 13.49 0.43
CA PRO A 283 -8.81 13.56 0.83
C PRO A 283 -9.03 12.91 2.19
N VAL A 284 -9.86 13.50 3.04
CA VAL A 284 -10.27 12.96 4.35
C VAL A 284 -11.77 12.72 4.34
N PHE A 285 -12.17 11.49 4.65
CA PHE A 285 -13.57 11.11 4.71
C PHE A 285 -14.18 11.63 6.02
N THR A 286 -15.30 12.32 5.91
CA THR A 286 -16.00 12.96 7.03
C THR A 286 -17.34 12.31 7.35
N GLY A 287 -17.72 11.25 6.62
CA GLY A 287 -19.03 10.58 6.76
C GLY A 287 -20.10 11.12 5.81
N ASP A 288 -19.98 12.38 5.39
CA ASP A 288 -20.95 13.11 4.56
C ASP A 288 -20.40 13.53 3.18
N ASN A 289 -19.11 13.32 2.91
CA ASN A 289 -18.44 13.72 1.67
C ASN A 289 -18.16 12.56 0.69
N LEU A 290 -19.01 11.53 0.68
CA LEU A 290 -18.82 10.36 -0.20
C LEU A 290 -18.80 10.74 -1.69
N LEU A 291 -19.59 11.72 -2.13
CA LEU A 291 -19.59 12.19 -3.52
C LEU A 291 -18.23 12.74 -3.94
N PHE A 292 -17.62 13.58 -3.09
CA PHE A 292 -16.26 14.09 -3.31
C PHE A 292 -15.25 12.93 -3.44
N PHE A 293 -15.34 11.91 -2.57
CA PHE A 293 -14.50 10.71 -2.67
C PHE A 293 -14.71 9.93 -3.97
N GLN A 294 -15.95 9.82 -4.44
CA GLN A 294 -16.27 9.14 -5.70
C GLN A 294 -15.64 9.85 -6.91
N ASP A 295 -15.43 11.16 -6.82
CA ASP A 295 -14.84 11.93 -7.90
C ASP A 295 -13.29 11.91 -7.87
N VAL A 296 -12.68 11.91 -6.67
CA VAL A 296 -11.21 12.10 -6.53
C VAL A 296 -10.44 10.86 -6.09
N VAL A 297 -11.11 9.83 -5.55
CA VAL A 297 -10.45 8.60 -5.04
C VAL A 297 -10.86 7.36 -5.82
N PHE A 298 -12.12 7.28 -6.26
CA PHE A 298 -12.61 6.07 -6.90
C PHE A 298 -12.04 5.92 -8.30
N MET A 299 -11.53 4.72 -8.57
CA MET A 299 -10.94 4.42 -9.88
C MET A 299 -11.94 3.83 -10.86
N ASP A 300 -11.73 4.10 -12.14
CA ASP A 300 -12.35 3.37 -13.24
C ASP A 300 -11.39 2.36 -13.91
N GLU A 301 -11.83 1.78 -15.01
CA GLU A 301 -11.02 0.81 -15.77
C GLU A 301 -9.82 1.45 -16.46
N ALA A 302 -9.96 2.68 -16.97
CA ALA A 302 -8.88 3.40 -17.62
C ALA A 302 -7.78 3.75 -16.62
N ASP A 303 -8.14 4.13 -15.38
CA ASP A 303 -7.19 4.38 -14.30
C ASP A 303 -6.37 3.13 -13.99
N ILE A 304 -7.02 1.96 -13.85
CA ILE A 304 -6.33 0.68 -13.60
C ILE A 304 -5.37 0.37 -14.75
N GLN A 305 -5.84 0.54 -16.00
CA GLN A 305 -5.02 0.25 -17.17
C GLN A 305 -3.84 1.22 -17.31
N GLY A 306 -4.01 2.47 -16.87
CA GLY A 306 -2.98 3.50 -16.85
C GLY A 306 -1.89 3.32 -15.79
N MET A 307 -2.06 2.41 -14.82
CA MET A 307 -1.07 2.20 -13.74
C MET A 307 0.27 1.63 -14.23
N GLY A 308 0.30 0.93 -15.36
CA GLY A 308 1.54 0.42 -15.93
C GLY A 308 2.32 -0.55 -15.03
N LEU A 309 1.62 -1.38 -14.25
CA LEU A 309 2.24 -2.23 -13.23
C LEU A 309 3.23 -3.24 -13.83
N ILE A 310 4.44 -3.29 -13.27
CA ILE A 310 5.36 -4.36 -13.64
C ILE A 310 4.91 -5.69 -13.04
N LYS A 311 5.35 -6.79 -13.67
CA LYS A 311 5.03 -8.17 -13.26
C LYS A 311 5.17 -8.42 -11.75
N ARG A 312 6.23 -7.89 -11.14
CA ARG A 312 6.51 -8.02 -9.70
C ARG A 312 5.41 -7.39 -8.84
N GLU A 313 4.88 -6.24 -9.22
CA GLU A 313 3.88 -5.50 -8.44
C GLU A 313 2.54 -6.23 -8.42
N VAL A 314 2.12 -6.77 -9.56
CA VAL A 314 0.91 -7.60 -9.65
C VAL A 314 0.99 -8.84 -8.75
N TYR A 315 2.18 -9.42 -8.60
CA TYR A 315 2.41 -10.53 -7.67
C TYR A 315 2.46 -10.12 -6.20
N VAL A 316 2.99 -8.94 -5.90
CA VAL A 316 2.96 -8.39 -4.53
C VAL A 316 1.51 -8.15 -4.08
N ASN A 317 0.66 -7.59 -4.95
CA ASN A 317 -0.76 -7.35 -4.67
C ASN A 317 -1.55 -8.64 -4.37
N GLN A 318 -1.04 -9.81 -4.77
CA GLN A 318 -1.63 -11.13 -4.47
C GLN A 318 -1.26 -11.68 -3.10
N LYS A 319 -0.32 -11.06 -2.39
CA LYS A 319 0.31 -11.65 -1.19
C LYS A 319 0.26 -10.75 0.02
N VAL A 320 0.48 -9.44 -0.17
CA VAL A 320 0.59 -8.50 0.95
C VAL A 320 -0.13 -7.20 0.61
N ASN A 321 -0.56 -6.50 1.65
CA ASN A 321 -1.06 -5.14 1.54
C ASN A 321 0.12 -4.17 1.54
N ARG A 322 0.41 -3.53 0.40
CA ARG A 322 1.54 -2.57 0.29
C ARG A 322 1.39 -1.33 1.18
N ASN A 323 0.18 -1.02 1.64
CA ASN A 323 -0.09 0.12 2.51
C ASN A 323 0.15 -0.21 3.99
N ASP A 324 0.11 -1.49 4.38
CA ASP A 324 0.21 -1.91 5.78
C ASP A 324 1.48 -2.73 6.05
N PHE A 325 1.98 -3.47 5.05
CA PHE A 325 3.09 -4.41 5.21
C PHE A 325 4.36 -3.72 5.72
N GLY A 326 4.93 -4.29 6.78
CA GLY A 326 6.15 -3.77 7.41
C GLY A 326 5.95 -2.52 8.26
N ARG A 327 4.70 -2.13 8.54
CA ARG A 327 4.37 -0.96 9.36
C ARG A 327 3.84 -1.36 10.73
N LEU A 328 4.27 -0.62 11.74
CA LEU A 328 3.68 -0.62 13.08
C LEU A 328 3.30 0.79 13.49
N THR A 329 2.21 0.92 14.26
CA THR A 329 1.72 2.20 14.81
C THR A 329 1.62 2.08 16.32
N VAL A 330 2.29 2.97 17.05
CA VAL A 330 2.24 3.08 18.51
C VAL A 330 1.38 4.29 18.87
N LEU A 331 0.26 4.06 19.56
CA LEU A 331 -0.62 5.14 20.02
C LEU A 331 -0.21 5.63 21.42
N PRO A 332 -0.68 6.82 21.87
CA PRO A 332 -0.30 7.36 23.18
C PRO A 332 -0.76 6.49 24.36
N THR A 333 -1.72 5.59 24.17
CA THR A 333 -2.10 4.58 25.16
C THR A 333 -1.00 3.55 25.44
N GLY A 334 0.03 3.49 24.59
CA GLY A 334 1.05 2.44 24.57
C GLY A 334 0.62 1.19 23.79
N ASP A 335 -0.57 1.20 23.17
CA ASP A 335 -1.02 0.12 22.29
C ASP A 335 -0.31 0.17 20.94
N ILE A 336 0.05 -1.00 20.42
CA ILE A 336 0.78 -1.17 19.16
C ILE A 336 -0.11 -1.88 18.14
N TYR A 337 -0.20 -1.33 16.94
CA TYR A 337 -1.09 -1.76 15.87
C TYR A 337 -0.30 -2.07 14.60
N ALA A 338 -0.72 -3.07 13.83
CA ALA A 338 -0.29 -3.18 12.43
C ALA A 338 -1.04 -2.18 11.53
N ASN A 339 -2.27 -1.81 11.91
CA ASN A 339 -3.06 -0.75 11.32
C ASN A 339 -4.05 -0.20 12.37
N PRO A 340 -4.19 1.13 12.52
CA PRO A 340 -4.97 1.75 13.60
C PRO A 340 -6.50 1.51 13.52
N ASN A 341 -7.00 0.89 12.45
CA ASN A 341 -8.40 0.52 12.28
C ASN A 341 -8.72 -0.91 12.75
N PHE A 342 -7.70 -1.70 13.11
CA PHE A 342 -7.85 -3.07 13.62
C PHE A 342 -7.49 -3.14 15.11
N PRO A 343 -7.79 -4.26 15.80
CA PRO A 343 -7.33 -4.46 17.17
C PRO A 343 -5.80 -4.34 17.30
N TYR A 344 -5.34 -3.85 18.45
CA TYR A 344 -3.91 -3.79 18.74
C TYR A 344 -3.32 -5.20 18.80
N ILE A 345 -2.05 -5.32 18.41
CA ILE A 345 -1.31 -6.57 18.33
C ILE A 345 -0.23 -6.69 19.41
N GLY A 346 -0.08 -5.68 20.27
CA GLY A 346 0.83 -5.68 21.39
C GLY A 346 0.79 -4.37 22.18
N LYS A 347 1.60 -4.29 23.24
CA LYS A 347 1.76 -3.09 24.05
C LYS A 347 3.23 -2.77 24.28
N VAL A 348 3.53 -1.48 24.37
CA VAL A 348 4.85 -0.95 24.68
C VAL A 348 5.30 -1.42 26.06
N GLY A 349 6.46 -2.09 26.09
CA GLY A 349 7.10 -2.60 27.31
C GLY A 349 6.66 -4.00 27.75
N ASP A 350 5.59 -4.54 27.17
CA ASP A 350 5.07 -5.86 27.56
C ASP A 350 5.58 -6.98 26.63
N GLU A 351 5.76 -6.68 25.34
CA GLU A 351 6.17 -7.65 24.33
C GLU A 351 7.27 -7.11 23.42
N ARG A 352 8.10 -8.02 22.87
CA ARG A 352 9.14 -7.68 21.89
C ARG A 352 8.55 -7.49 20.50
N VAL A 353 9.16 -6.61 19.71
CA VAL A 353 8.74 -6.31 18.33
C VAL A 353 8.73 -7.55 17.44
N HIS A 354 9.73 -8.42 17.59
CA HIS A 354 9.83 -9.69 16.86
C HIS A 354 8.54 -10.53 16.95
N SER A 355 8.00 -10.70 18.15
CA SER A 355 6.80 -11.51 18.39
C SER A 355 5.57 -10.94 17.69
N MET A 356 5.45 -9.62 17.63
CA MET A 356 4.35 -8.92 16.97
C MET A 356 4.42 -9.13 15.45
N ILE A 357 5.62 -8.94 14.86
CA ILE A 357 5.84 -9.16 13.43
C ILE A 357 5.56 -10.61 13.06
N TYR A 358 6.04 -11.57 13.85
CA TYR A 358 5.81 -12.99 13.60
C TYR A 358 4.31 -13.33 13.55
N ARG A 359 3.52 -12.84 14.51
CA ARG A 359 2.06 -13.03 14.51
C ARG A 359 1.41 -12.41 13.28
N GLU A 360 1.76 -11.16 12.96
CA GLU A 360 1.19 -10.44 11.82
C GLU A 360 1.52 -11.13 10.47
N MET A 361 2.68 -11.77 10.36
CA MET A 361 3.05 -12.52 9.15
C MET A 361 2.33 -13.86 8.97
N ILE A 362 1.81 -14.47 10.04
CA ILE A 362 1.18 -15.80 9.98
C ILE A 362 -0.34 -15.70 10.02
N GLU A 363 -0.85 -14.83 10.89
CA GLU A 363 -2.28 -14.73 11.24
C GLU A 363 -2.82 -13.31 11.00
N GLY A 364 -1.97 -12.37 10.61
CA GLY A 364 -2.30 -10.96 10.53
C GLY A 364 -3.39 -10.63 9.54
N HIS A 365 -4.21 -9.65 9.93
CA HIS A 365 -5.33 -9.14 9.13
C HIS A 365 -5.04 -7.77 8.51
N SER A 366 -3.87 -7.17 8.77
CA SER A 366 -3.47 -5.88 8.19
C SER A 366 -2.49 -6.11 7.03
N TRP A 367 -1.32 -6.68 7.32
CA TRP A 367 -0.24 -6.89 6.34
C TRP A 367 -0.62 -7.86 5.23
N LEU A 368 -1.55 -8.78 5.49
CA LEU A 368 -2.05 -9.77 4.53
C LEU A 368 -3.43 -9.39 3.94
N ARG A 369 -3.90 -8.16 4.20
CA ARG A 369 -5.20 -7.66 3.69
C ARG A 369 -5.13 -7.35 2.20
N ILE A 370 -5.44 -8.34 1.38
CA ILE A 370 -5.45 -8.23 -0.09
C ILE A 370 -6.88 -8.14 -0.64
N ARG A 371 -7.05 -7.91 -1.95
CA ARG A 371 -8.35 -7.77 -2.63
C ARG A 371 -9.11 -9.09 -2.78
N ASN A 372 -9.12 -9.99 -1.78
CA ASN A 372 -9.74 -11.32 -1.85
C ASN A 372 -11.17 -11.40 -1.27
N GLN A 373 -11.78 -10.25 -0.98
CA GLN A 373 -13.16 -10.15 -0.49
C GLN A 373 -14.09 -9.67 -1.60
N GLU A 374 -15.40 -9.91 -1.46
CA GLU A 374 -16.41 -9.40 -2.38
C GLU A 374 -16.44 -7.85 -2.34
N PRO A 375 -16.63 -7.18 -3.48
CA PRO A 375 -16.87 -7.76 -4.81
C PRO A 375 -15.58 -8.05 -5.61
N CYS A 376 -14.41 -7.70 -5.06
CA CYS A 376 -13.12 -7.77 -5.75
C CYS A 376 -12.66 -9.20 -6.06
N CYS A 377 -13.03 -10.20 -5.25
CA CYS A 377 -12.68 -11.59 -5.50
C CYS A 377 -13.28 -12.17 -6.79
N SER A 378 -14.31 -11.52 -7.35
CA SER A 378 -14.92 -11.89 -8.64
C SER A 378 -14.47 -10.99 -9.80
N CYS A 379 -13.85 -9.84 -9.51
CA CYS A 379 -13.39 -8.89 -10.53
C CYS A 379 -12.15 -9.35 -11.32
N ILE A 380 -12.16 -9.27 -12.66
CA ILE A 380 -11.03 -9.67 -13.51
C ILE A 380 -9.75 -8.83 -13.27
N TYR A 381 -9.92 -7.59 -12.80
CA TYR A 381 -8.83 -6.64 -12.50
C TYR A 381 -8.29 -6.73 -11.08
N GLN A 382 -8.76 -7.67 -10.25
CA GLN A 382 -8.47 -7.80 -8.82
C GLN A 382 -7.02 -7.49 -8.40
N TRP A 383 -6.05 -7.99 -9.15
CA TRP A 383 -4.62 -7.89 -8.81
C TRP A 383 -3.90 -6.68 -9.43
N PHE A 384 -4.59 -5.96 -10.30
CA PHE A 384 -4.14 -4.68 -10.86
C PHE A 384 -4.65 -3.49 -10.04
N CYS A 385 -5.71 -3.67 -9.26
CA CYS A 385 -6.15 -2.66 -8.29
C CYS A 385 -5.07 -2.41 -7.21
N PRO A 386 -5.00 -1.19 -6.65
CA PRO A 386 -4.21 -0.92 -5.45
C PRO A 386 -4.58 -1.83 -4.27
N SER A 387 -3.62 -2.03 -3.37
CA SER A 387 -3.90 -2.68 -2.08
C SER A 387 -5.01 -1.94 -1.33
N PRO A 388 -5.88 -2.64 -0.57
CA PRO A 388 -6.88 -1.99 0.29
C PRO A 388 -6.23 -0.92 1.18
N SER A 389 -6.84 0.27 1.26
CA SER A 389 -6.34 1.38 2.07
C SER A 389 -7.17 1.53 3.35
N ASN A 390 -6.88 2.58 4.11
CA ASN A 390 -7.70 2.96 5.25
C ASN A 390 -8.99 3.67 4.86
N TYR A 391 -9.05 4.25 3.66
CA TYR A 391 -10.28 4.86 3.16
C TYR A 391 -11.41 3.81 3.03
N GLU A 392 -11.11 2.59 2.56
CA GLU A 392 -12.09 1.49 2.55
C GLU A 392 -12.66 1.20 3.95
N LEU A 393 -11.83 1.26 4.99
CA LEU A 393 -12.25 0.99 6.37
C LEU A 393 -13.09 2.15 6.92
N ALA A 394 -12.66 3.39 6.69
CA ALA A 394 -13.39 4.58 7.13
C ALA A 394 -14.75 4.73 6.42
N ILE A 395 -14.80 4.43 5.12
CA ILE A 395 -16.04 4.49 4.31
C ILE A 395 -16.94 3.26 4.59
N GLY A 396 -16.37 2.16 5.09
CA GLY A 396 -17.09 0.90 5.27
C GLY A 396 -17.39 0.18 3.96
N ARG A 397 -16.56 0.38 2.92
CA ARG A 397 -16.73 -0.23 1.59
C ARG A 397 -15.43 -0.94 1.17
N PRO A 398 -15.49 -2.22 0.76
CA PRO A 398 -14.28 -3.01 0.43
C PRO A 398 -13.59 -2.61 -0.89
N ASN A 399 -14.23 -1.78 -1.71
CA ASN A 399 -13.70 -1.30 -2.99
C ASN A 399 -14.02 0.17 -3.25
N LEU A 400 -13.03 0.93 -3.70
CA LEU A 400 -13.16 2.33 -4.12
C LEU A 400 -12.98 2.41 -5.64
N CYS A 401 -13.95 1.87 -6.37
CA CYS A 401 -13.96 1.89 -7.83
C CYS A 401 -15.37 1.91 -8.39
N HIS A 402 -15.47 2.30 -9.67
CA HIS A 402 -16.70 2.38 -10.46
C HIS A 402 -16.98 1.11 -11.28
N ILE A 403 -16.08 0.12 -11.22
CA ILE A 403 -16.20 -1.13 -11.97
C ILE A 403 -17.29 -2.00 -11.34
N LYS A 404 -18.27 -2.38 -12.16
CA LYS A 404 -19.29 -3.37 -11.80
C LYS A 404 -18.66 -4.75 -11.87
N SER A 405 -18.69 -5.45 -10.74
CA SER A 405 -18.19 -6.84 -10.61
C SER A 405 -19.25 -7.82 -11.07
#